data_AF-A0A7L4TH74-F1
#
_entry.id   AF-A0A7L4TH74-F1
#
_cell.length_a   1.000
_cell.length_b   1.000
_cell.length_c   1.000
_cell.angle_alpha   90.00
_cell.angle_beta   90.00
_cell.angle_gamma   90.00
#
_symmetry.space_group_name_H-M   'P 1'
#
loop_
_entity.id
_entity.type
_entity.pdbx_description
1 polymer ?
#
loop_
_entity_poly.entity_id
_entity_poly.type
_entity_poly.pdbx_seq_one_letter_code
_entity_poly.pdbx_strand_id
1 'polypeptide(L)' 'MSLHQPKIYIEIINKINEIMEEDNLKQGDRLPSERELSDRLNV' A
#
# COMPACT_ATOMS: atom_id res chain seq x y z
N MET A 1 27.85 -0.68 -10.45
CA MET A 1 26.82 -0.63 -9.40
C MET A 1 25.49 -0.93 -10.07
N SER A 2 24.88 -2.07 -9.78
CA SER A 2 23.59 -2.44 -10.39
C SER A 2 22.51 -1.50 -9.83
N LEU A 3 21.87 -0.72 -10.71
CA LEU A 3 20.72 0.10 -10.39
C LEU A 3 19.53 -0.82 -10.07
N HIS A 4 19.40 -1.21 -8.80
CA HIS A 4 18.20 -1.85 -8.31
C HIS A 4 17.13 -0.75 -8.14
N GLN A 5 16.55 -0.32 -9.24
CA GLN A 5 15.32 0.46 -9.21
C GLN A 5 14.30 -0.39 -8.45
N PRO A 6 13.81 0.07 -7.27
CA PRO A 6 12.83 -0.70 -6.52
C PRO A 6 11.64 -0.97 -7.45
N LYS A 7 11.19 -2.22 -7.47
CA LYS A 7 10.08 -2.60 -8.32
C LYS A 7 8.86 -1.84 -7.84
N ILE A 8 8.08 -1.26 -8.75
CA ILE A 8 6.88 -0.46 -8.43
C ILE A 8 5.93 -1.19 -7.47
N TYR A 9 5.83 -2.53 -7.57
CA TYR A 9 5.00 -3.30 -6.64
C TYR A 9 5.47 -3.19 -5.17
N ILE A 10 6.76 -3.01 -4.92
CA ILE A 10 7.31 -2.86 -3.55
C ILE A 10 6.86 -1.53 -2.97
N GLU A 11 6.88 -0.47 -3.78
CA GLU A 11 6.39 0.85 -3.36
C GLU A 11 4.88 0.82 -3.08
N ILE A 12 4.11 0.09 -3.89
CA ILE A 12 2.68 -0.10 -3.66
C ILE A 12 2.43 -0.83 -2.34
N ILE A 13 3.17 -1.91 -2.04
CA ILE A 13 3.02 -2.64 -0.77
C ILE A 13 3.38 -1.76 0.43
N ASN A 14 4.44 -0.96 0.33
CA ASN A 14 4.82 -0.05 1.41
C ASN A 14 3.72 0.98 1.70
N LYS A 15 3.13 1.57 0.65
CA LYS A 15 2.00 2.50 0.80
C LYS A 15 0.75 1.82 1.35
N ILE A 16 0.48 0.57 0.98
CA ILE A 16 -0.64 -0.19 1.57
C ILE A 16 -0.40 -0.38 3.07
N ASN A 17 0.82 -0.70 3.50
CA ASN A 17 1.13 -0.81 4.93
C ASN A 17 0.97 0.54 5.65
N GLU A 18 1.38 1.65 5.05
CA GLU A 18 1.14 3.00 5.59
C GLU A 18 -0.35 3.26 5.78
N ILE A 19 -1.18 2.94 4.77
CA ILE A 19 -2.64 3.06 4.86
C ILE A 19 -3.22 2.19 5.99
N MET A 20 -2.69 0.98 6.19
CA MET A 20 -3.13 0.10 7.28
C MET A 20 -2.82 0.69 8.66
N GLU A 21 -1.64 1.29 8.83
CA GLU A 21 -1.22 1.95 10.06
C GLU A 21 -2.05 3.23 10.32
N GLU A 22 -2.27 4.05 9.28
CA GLU A 22 -3.11 5.26 9.36
C GLU A 22 -4.55 4.92 9.77
N ASP A 23 -5.14 3.90 9.14
CA ASP A 23 -6.50 3.43 9.43
C ASP A 23 -6.56 2.60 10.73
N ASN A 24 -5.44 2.41 11.44
CA ASN A 24 -5.31 1.59 12.65
C ASN A 24 -5.91 0.17 12.49
N LEU A 25 -5.76 -0.41 11.31
CA LEU A 25 -6.31 -1.72 10.97
C LEU A 25 -5.59 -2.81 11.76
N LYS A 26 -6.35 -3.59 12.52
CA LYS A 26 -5.82 -4.72 13.27
C LYS A 26 -5.99 -6.00 12.46
N GLN A 27 -5.25 -7.02 12.87
CA GLN A 27 -5.38 -8.35 12.28
C GLN A 27 -6.83 -8.83 12.36
N GLY A 28 -7.42 -9.12 11.20
CA GLY A 28 -8.82 -9.53 11.07
C GLY A 28 -9.76 -8.40 10.63
N ASP A 29 -9.31 -7.14 10.68
CA ASP A 29 -10.05 -6.04 10.10
C ASP A 29 -9.99 -6.08 8.58
N ARG A 30 -11.04 -5.55 7.95
CA ARG A 30 -11.17 -5.55 6.50
C ARG A 30 -10.29 -4.45 5.91
N LEU A 31 -9.38 -4.83 5.01
CA LEU A 31 -8.65 -3.88 4.19
C LEU A 31 -9.61 -3.03 3.33
N PRO A 32 -9.21 -1.80 2.98
CA PRO A 32 -9.96 -0.98 2.04
C PRO A 32 -10.12 -1.73 0.72
N SER A 33 -11.20 -1.47 0.01
CA SER A 33 -11.43 -2.06 -1.31
C SER A 33 -10.37 -1.61 -2.32
N GLU A 34 -10.14 -2.40 -3.37
CA GLU A 34 -9.21 -2.04 -4.45
C GLU A 34 -9.46 -0.63 -5.00
N ARG A 35 -10.73 -0.24 -5.14
CA ARG A 35 -11.11 1.12 -5.60
C ARG A 35 -10.69 2.19 -4.62
N GLU A 36 -10.95 2.01 -3.33
CA GLU A 36 -10.52 2.97 -2.29
C GLU A 36 -8.99 3.04 -2.20
N LEU A 37 -8.29 1.91 -2.38
CA LEU A 37 -6.84 1.88 -2.44
C LEU A 37 -6.32 2.63 -3.67
N SER A 38 -6.91 2.44 -4.86
CA SER A 38 -6.56 3.20 -6.06
C SER A 38 -6.76 4.70 -5.87
N ASP A 39 -7.89 5.11 -5.29
CA ASP A 39 -8.17 6.53 -5.02
C ASP A 39 -7.15 7.12 -4.03
N ARG A 40 -6.80 6.39 -2.96
CA ARG A 40 -5.80 6.83 -1.96
C ARG A 40 -4.37 6.82 -2.50
N LEU A 41 -4.02 5.85 -3.34
CA LEU A 41 -2.71 5.70 -3.96
C LEU A 41 -2.54 6.59 -5.21
N ASN A 42 -3.64 7.15 -5.71
CA ASN A 42 -3.73 7.95 -6.92
C ASN A 42 -3.15 7.21 -8.15
N VAL A 43 -3.56 5.94 -8.33
CA VAL A 43 -3.15 5.03 -9.41
C VAL A 43 -4.32 4.50 -10.21
#